data_AF-A0A356KMZ1-F1
#
_entry.id   AF-A0A356KMZ1-F1
#
_cell.length_a   1.000
_cell.length_b   1.000
_cell.length_c   1.000
_cell.angle_alpha   90.00
_cell.angle_beta   90.00
_cell.angle_gamma   90.00
#
_symmetry.space_group_name_H-M   'P 1'
#
loop_
_entity.id
_entity.type
_entity.pdbx_description
1 polymer ?
#
loop_
_entity_poly.entity_id
_entity_poly.type
_entity_poly.pdbx_seq_one_letter_code
_entity_poly.pdbx_strand_id
1 'polypeptide(L)'
;MTRLAAQDPAGDWLALAARAACALADQRRSTPRDALPHDHWLLIGGAELLEQAPATLRFERGLLRAHLRELGLAILERQADVGRYPGSFHPSGRTAPSATRLEGLVALAESLPKSDPLRARLREAIARGGRWLLGTQLEQPAEVAGAFPAADPGGGLAGARGQVRVDFTQHALSALLGWQALSPGE
;
A
#
# COMPACT_ATOMS: atom_id res chain seq x y z
N MET A 1 -3.14 2.31 -15.88
CA MET A 1 -4.00 1.74 -16.94
C MET A 1 -5.48 1.94 -16.61
N THR A 2 -5.96 1.59 -15.41
CA THR A 2 -7.31 1.90 -14.92
C THR A 2 -7.68 3.38 -15.06
N ARG A 3 -6.81 4.27 -14.56
CA ARG A 3 -6.94 5.73 -14.75
C ARG A 3 -6.98 6.19 -16.21
N LEU A 4 -6.28 5.50 -17.11
CA LEU A 4 -6.33 5.81 -18.55
C LEU A 4 -7.65 5.37 -19.17
N ALA A 5 -8.19 4.21 -18.76
CA ALA A 5 -9.51 3.77 -19.20
C ALA A 5 -10.62 4.76 -18.84
N ALA A 6 -10.49 5.46 -17.72
CA ALA A 6 -11.43 6.52 -17.34
C ALA A 6 -11.34 7.77 -18.23
N GLN A 7 -10.17 8.07 -18.78
CA GLN A 7 -9.94 9.23 -19.66
C GLN A 7 -10.18 8.90 -21.15
N ASP A 8 -9.92 7.66 -21.54
CA ASP A 8 -10.12 7.12 -22.87
C ASP A 8 -10.87 5.78 -22.79
N PRO A 9 -12.20 5.81 -22.66
CA PRO A 9 -13.02 4.59 -22.53
C PRO A 9 -13.04 3.72 -23.78
N ALA A 10 -12.63 4.26 -24.93
CA ALA A 10 -12.58 3.52 -26.19
C ALA A 10 -11.30 2.67 -26.32
N GLY A 11 -10.26 2.96 -25.53
CA GLY A 11 -9.02 2.21 -25.54
C GLY A 11 -9.08 0.88 -24.77
N ASP A 12 -8.22 -0.06 -25.17
CA ASP A 12 -8.11 -1.40 -24.56
C ASP A 12 -7.37 -1.42 -23.19
N TRP A 13 -7.40 -0.30 -22.46
CA TRP A 13 -6.59 -0.08 -21.26
C TRP A 13 -6.88 -1.08 -20.13
N LEU A 14 -8.15 -1.43 -19.91
CA LEU A 14 -8.54 -2.42 -18.90
C LEU A 14 -8.14 -3.84 -19.31
N ALA A 15 -8.25 -4.17 -20.60
CA ALA A 15 -7.83 -5.47 -21.11
C ALA A 15 -6.31 -5.65 -20.99
N LEU A 16 -5.55 -4.60 -21.30
CA LEU A 16 -4.10 -4.57 -21.11
C LEU A 16 -3.71 -4.69 -19.63
N ALA A 17 -4.40 -3.95 -18.74
CA ALA A 17 -4.20 -4.04 -17.30
C ALA A 17 -4.45 -5.46 -16.78
N ALA A 18 -5.55 -6.09 -17.20
CA ALA A 18 -5.91 -7.44 -16.79
C ALA A 18 -4.88 -8.48 -17.25
N ARG A 19 -4.44 -8.40 -18.51
CA ARG A 19 -3.38 -9.28 -19.02
C ARG A 19 -2.08 -9.14 -18.23
N ALA A 20 -1.63 -7.91 -17.99
CA ALA A 20 -0.40 -7.65 -17.24
C ALA A 20 -0.49 -8.14 -15.78
N ALA A 21 -1.61 -7.84 -15.10
CA ALA A 21 -1.82 -8.24 -13.72
C ALA A 21 -1.91 -9.76 -13.56
N CYS A 22 -2.64 -10.46 -14.45
CA CYS A 22 -2.72 -11.92 -14.45
C CYS A 22 -1.38 -12.58 -14.79
N ALA A 23 -0.62 -12.03 -15.74
CA ALA A 23 0.72 -12.54 -16.06
C ALA A 23 1.68 -12.43 -14.88
N LEU A 24 1.66 -11.30 -14.15
CA LEU A 24 2.44 -11.13 -12.92
C LEU A 24 2.00 -12.11 -11.82
N ALA A 25 0.70 -12.28 -11.63
CA ALA A 25 0.16 -13.22 -10.65
C ALA A 25 0.55 -14.67 -10.96
N ASP A 26 0.52 -15.05 -12.23
CA ASP A 26 0.91 -16.39 -12.67
C ASP A 26 2.41 -16.63 -12.53
N GLN A 27 3.25 -15.67 -12.97
CA GLN A 27 4.70 -15.73 -12.82
C GLN A 27 5.13 -15.93 -11.36
N ARG A 28 4.38 -15.34 -10.42
CA ARG A 28 4.67 -15.38 -8.98
C ARG A 28 3.91 -16.47 -8.22
N ARG A 29 3.15 -17.34 -8.92
CA ARG A 29 2.28 -18.36 -8.30
C ARG A 29 3.03 -19.32 -7.37
N SER A 30 4.25 -19.69 -7.74
CA SER A 30 5.11 -20.60 -6.97
C SER A 30 6.11 -19.87 -6.07
N THR A 31 6.09 -18.53 -6.06
CA THR A 31 6.99 -17.73 -5.20
C THR A 31 6.52 -17.85 -3.74
N PRO A 32 7.40 -18.29 -2.82
CA PRO A 32 7.09 -18.28 -1.38
C PRO A 32 6.71 -16.89 -0.89
N ARG A 33 5.81 -16.81 0.09
CA ARG A 33 5.25 -15.52 0.55
C ARG A 33 6.32 -14.54 1.05
N ASP A 34 7.33 -15.02 1.77
CA ASP A 34 8.45 -14.23 2.28
C ASP A 34 9.40 -13.72 1.17
N ALA A 35 9.34 -14.36 -0.01
CA ALA A 35 10.05 -13.96 -1.22
C ALA A 35 9.18 -13.11 -2.17
N LEU A 36 7.88 -12.93 -1.89
CA LEU A 36 7.03 -12.08 -2.72
C LEU A 36 7.46 -10.61 -2.61
N PRO A 37 7.49 -9.87 -3.72
CA PRO A 37 7.74 -8.45 -3.66
C PRO A 37 6.61 -7.74 -2.89
N HIS A 38 6.94 -6.71 -2.13
CA HIS A 38 5.95 -5.81 -1.50
C HIS A 38 5.36 -4.84 -2.53
N ASP A 39 4.70 -5.40 -3.54
CA ASP A 39 4.24 -4.73 -4.75
C ASP A 39 2.94 -3.95 -4.51
N HIS A 40 3.07 -2.80 -3.85
CA HIS A 40 1.95 -1.90 -3.57
C HIS A 40 1.24 -1.40 -4.84
N TRP A 41 1.96 -1.25 -5.96
CA TRP A 41 1.36 -0.85 -7.22
C TRP A 41 0.37 -1.88 -7.74
N LEU A 42 0.72 -3.18 -7.65
CA LEU A 42 -0.20 -4.24 -8.02
C LEU A 42 -1.38 -4.35 -7.05
N LEU A 43 -1.20 -4.06 -5.76
CA LEU A 43 -2.32 -3.97 -4.82
C LEU A 43 -3.32 -2.87 -5.22
N ILE A 44 -2.83 -1.65 -5.45
CA ILE A 44 -3.67 -0.50 -5.82
C ILE A 44 -4.35 -0.75 -7.17
N GLY A 45 -3.55 -1.00 -8.21
CA GLY A 45 -4.06 -1.16 -9.58
C GLY A 45 -4.89 -2.43 -9.76
N GLY A 46 -4.55 -3.51 -9.05
CA GLY A 46 -5.29 -4.76 -9.09
C GLY A 46 -6.64 -4.68 -8.38
N ALA A 47 -6.70 -4.01 -7.22
CA ALA A 47 -7.95 -3.73 -6.52
C ALA A 47 -8.89 -2.89 -7.41
N GLU A 48 -8.37 -1.78 -7.94
CA GLU A 48 -9.11 -0.89 -8.84
C GLU A 48 -9.59 -1.61 -10.11
N LEU A 49 -8.74 -2.46 -10.71
CA LEU A 49 -9.12 -3.26 -11.87
C LEU A 49 -10.25 -4.24 -11.55
N LEU A 50 -10.20 -4.92 -10.39
CA LEU A 50 -11.24 -5.87 -10.02
C LEU A 50 -12.60 -5.20 -9.81
N GLU A 51 -12.59 -3.95 -9.35
CA GLU A 51 -13.78 -3.11 -9.16
C GLU A 51 -14.32 -2.56 -10.49
N GLN A 52 -13.47 -1.95 -11.31
CA GLN A 52 -13.88 -1.25 -12.52
C GLN A 52 -14.08 -2.16 -13.74
N ALA A 53 -13.45 -3.33 -13.79
CA ALA A 53 -13.51 -4.18 -14.96
C ALA A 53 -14.96 -4.66 -15.21
N PRO A 54 -15.53 -4.40 -16.41
CA PRO A 54 -16.89 -4.82 -16.72
C PRO A 54 -17.00 -6.35 -16.75
N ALA A 55 -18.21 -6.87 -16.54
CA ALA A 55 -18.46 -8.31 -16.56
C ALA A 55 -18.14 -8.96 -17.93
N THR A 56 -18.18 -8.17 -19.00
CA THR A 56 -17.83 -8.60 -20.37
C THR A 56 -16.33 -8.80 -20.57
N LEU A 57 -15.47 -8.13 -19.78
CA LEU A 57 -14.03 -8.30 -19.84
C LEU A 57 -13.63 -9.62 -19.16
N ARG A 58 -13.14 -10.57 -19.97
CA ARG A 58 -12.72 -11.90 -19.51
C ARG A 58 -11.26 -11.91 -19.09
N PHE A 59 -11.02 -12.28 -17.83
CA PHE A 59 -9.70 -12.56 -17.27
C PHE A 59 -9.84 -13.40 -15.99
N GLU A 60 -8.73 -13.94 -15.50
CA GLU A 60 -8.72 -14.78 -14.29
C GLU A 60 -8.85 -13.94 -13.00
N ARG A 61 -10.05 -13.43 -12.73
CA ARG A 61 -10.37 -12.63 -11.53
C ARG A 61 -10.01 -13.37 -10.23
N GLY A 62 -10.24 -14.69 -10.19
CA GLY A 62 -9.91 -15.53 -9.04
C GLY A 62 -8.40 -15.59 -8.77
N LEU A 63 -7.61 -15.78 -9.82
CA LEU A 63 -6.14 -15.76 -9.75
C LEU A 63 -5.65 -14.42 -9.22
N LEU A 64 -6.12 -13.31 -9.81
CA LEU A 64 -5.70 -11.98 -9.39
C LEU A 64 -6.08 -11.72 -7.92
N ARG A 65 -7.34 -11.98 -7.53
CA ARG A 65 -7.79 -11.84 -6.14
C ARG A 65 -6.92 -12.64 -5.16
N ALA A 66 -6.63 -13.91 -5.47
CA ALA A 66 -5.78 -14.75 -4.63
C ALA A 66 -4.38 -14.15 -4.50
N HIS A 67 -3.78 -13.68 -5.60
CA HIS A 67 -2.46 -13.08 -5.59
C HIS A 67 -2.39 -11.77 -4.79
N LEU A 68 -3.38 -10.87 -4.94
CA LEU A 68 -3.44 -9.64 -4.15
C LEU A 68 -3.53 -9.93 -2.65
N ARG A 69 -4.26 -10.98 -2.24
CA ARG A 69 -4.30 -11.41 -0.84
C ARG A 69 -2.94 -11.87 -0.33
N GLU A 70 -2.22 -12.67 -1.12
CA GLU A 70 -0.87 -13.12 -0.76
C GLU A 70 0.12 -11.96 -0.65
N LEU A 71 0.05 -10.96 -1.54
CA LEU A 71 0.86 -9.74 -1.44
C LEU A 71 0.54 -8.95 -0.15
N GLY A 72 -0.76 -8.81 0.17
CA GLY A 72 -1.19 -8.18 1.41
C GLY A 72 -0.67 -8.91 2.65
N LEU A 73 -0.75 -10.24 2.65
CA LEU A 73 -0.21 -11.08 3.73
C LEU A 73 1.31 -10.96 3.86
N ALA A 74 2.05 -10.95 2.75
CA ALA A 74 3.50 -10.76 2.76
C ALA A 74 3.90 -9.40 3.38
N ILE A 75 3.18 -8.33 3.03
CA ILE A 75 3.41 -7.00 3.63
C ILE A 75 3.02 -7.00 5.11
N LEU A 76 1.94 -7.67 5.51
CA LEU A 76 1.54 -7.80 6.91
C LEU A 76 2.60 -8.53 7.76
N GLU A 77 3.16 -9.63 7.24
CA GLU A 77 4.23 -10.37 7.91
C GLU A 77 5.49 -9.54 8.09
N ARG A 78 5.71 -8.53 7.23
CA ARG A 78 6.78 -7.57 7.42
C ARG A 78 6.51 -6.55 8.53
N GLN A 79 5.25 -6.32 8.89
CA GLN A 79 4.85 -5.41 9.95
C GLN A 79 4.96 -6.02 11.35
N ALA A 80 6.01 -6.80 11.58
CA ALA A 80 6.19 -7.47 12.85
C ALA A 80 6.52 -6.47 13.97
N ASP A 81 5.76 -6.58 15.06
CA ASP A 81 5.66 -5.69 16.23
C ASP A 81 6.87 -5.78 17.18
N VAL A 82 8.05 -6.12 16.65
CA VAL A 82 9.27 -6.39 17.42
C VAL A 82 10.44 -5.69 16.76
N GLY A 83 10.81 -4.55 17.32
CA GLY A 83 11.96 -3.79 16.89
C GLY A 83 11.91 -2.34 17.36
N ARG A 84 12.83 -1.54 16.81
CA ARG A 84 13.00 -0.13 17.17
C ARG A 84 11.88 0.79 16.66
N TYR A 85 11.06 0.33 15.70
CA TYR A 85 10.05 1.16 15.02
C TYR A 85 8.68 0.45 14.98
N PRO A 86 7.96 0.37 16.12
CA PRO A 86 6.64 -0.27 16.17
C PRO A 86 5.67 0.34 15.15
N GLY A 87 5.01 -0.49 14.35
CA GLY A 87 4.08 -0.08 13.29
C GLY A 87 4.72 0.21 11.92
N SER A 88 6.04 0.43 11.85
CA SER A 88 6.77 0.56 10.58
C SER A 88 6.70 -0.73 9.76
N PHE A 89 6.63 -0.63 8.44
CA PHE A 89 6.81 -1.78 7.55
C PHE A 89 8.26 -1.95 7.11
N HIS A 90 9.19 -1.11 7.56
CA HIS A 90 10.61 -1.17 7.21
C HIS A 90 11.48 -1.30 8.48
N PRO A 91 12.42 -2.27 8.52
CA PRO A 91 13.20 -2.54 9.74
C PRO A 91 14.09 -1.38 10.18
N SER A 92 14.45 -0.48 9.26
CA SER A 92 15.26 0.71 9.54
C SER A 92 14.43 1.99 9.72
N GLY A 93 13.10 1.90 9.86
CA GLY A 93 12.24 3.06 10.09
C GLY A 93 12.12 4.02 8.90
N ARG A 94 12.29 3.52 7.67
CA ARG A 94 12.12 4.38 6.47
C ARG A 94 10.64 4.68 6.26
N THR A 95 10.32 5.94 6.04
CA THR A 95 8.93 6.42 5.87
C THR A 95 8.37 6.02 4.52
N ALA A 96 9.09 6.30 3.41
CA ALA A 96 8.54 6.07 2.07
C ALA A 96 8.19 4.59 1.79
N PRO A 97 9.05 3.58 2.08
CA PRO A 97 8.64 2.18 1.92
C PRO A 97 7.50 1.76 2.85
N SER A 98 7.35 2.41 4.01
CA SER A 98 6.25 2.14 4.93
C SER A 98 4.96 2.77 4.45
N ALA A 99 5.00 4.00 3.96
CA ALA A 99 3.88 4.72 3.38
C ALA A 99 3.34 4.00 2.14
N THR A 100 4.19 3.64 1.17
CA THR A 100 3.73 2.94 -0.04
C THR A 100 3.10 1.59 0.24
N ARG A 101 3.66 0.83 1.20
CA ARG A 101 3.05 -0.42 1.66
C ARG A 101 1.68 -0.17 2.30
N LEU A 102 1.58 0.86 3.13
CA LEU A 102 0.33 1.26 3.77
C LEU A 102 -0.74 1.65 2.72
N GLU A 103 -0.39 2.40 1.68
CA GLU A 103 -1.29 2.70 0.54
C GLU A 103 -1.84 1.42 -0.10
N GLY A 104 -0.96 0.47 -0.41
CA GLY A 104 -1.36 -0.81 -0.99
C GLY A 104 -2.28 -1.62 -0.08
N LEU A 105 -2.01 -1.65 1.23
CA LEU A 105 -2.86 -2.33 2.19
C LEU A 105 -4.25 -1.67 2.33
N VAL A 106 -4.31 -0.34 2.30
CA VAL A 106 -5.59 0.40 2.29
C VAL A 106 -6.42 -0.02 1.08
N ALA A 107 -5.86 0.04 -0.13
CA ALA A 107 -6.56 -0.32 -1.35
C ALA A 107 -7.07 -1.77 -1.31
N LEU A 108 -6.26 -2.69 -0.80
CA LEU A 108 -6.69 -4.07 -0.59
C LEU A 108 -7.84 -4.15 0.42
N ALA A 109 -7.74 -3.50 1.58
CA ALA A 109 -8.76 -3.55 2.63
C ALA A 109 -10.11 -2.96 2.19
N GLU A 110 -10.11 -1.94 1.33
CA GLU A 110 -11.31 -1.36 0.72
C GLU A 110 -11.97 -2.30 -0.29
N SER A 111 -11.15 -3.03 -1.07
CA SER A 111 -11.65 -3.99 -2.08
C SER A 111 -12.26 -5.27 -1.49
N LEU A 112 -11.98 -5.56 -0.21
CA LEU A 112 -12.46 -6.77 0.45
C LEU A 112 -13.86 -6.58 1.06
N PRO A 113 -14.72 -7.61 1.04
CA PRO A 113 -15.98 -7.60 1.77
C PRO A 113 -15.77 -7.28 3.25
N LYS A 114 -16.73 -6.58 3.88
CA LYS A 114 -16.68 -6.25 5.31
C LYS A 114 -16.53 -7.47 6.21
N SER A 115 -17.07 -8.62 5.80
CA SER A 115 -17.00 -9.91 6.49
C SER A 115 -15.71 -10.69 6.27
N ASP A 116 -14.81 -10.23 5.40
CA ASP A 116 -13.57 -10.95 5.12
C ASP A 116 -12.61 -10.85 6.33
N PRO A 117 -12.16 -11.98 6.92
CA PRO A 117 -11.26 -11.97 8.07
C PRO A 117 -9.93 -11.24 7.81
N LEU A 118 -9.43 -11.27 6.56
CA LEU A 118 -8.21 -10.55 6.20
C LEU A 118 -8.41 -9.04 6.33
N ARG A 119 -9.61 -8.52 6.07
CA ARG A 119 -9.89 -7.08 6.18
C ARG A 119 -9.71 -6.57 7.60
N ALA A 120 -10.13 -7.32 8.62
CA ALA A 120 -9.91 -6.94 10.02
C ALA A 120 -8.40 -6.85 10.35
N ARG A 121 -7.63 -7.88 9.96
CA ARG A 121 -6.17 -7.90 10.14
C ARG A 121 -5.47 -6.75 9.43
N LEU A 122 -5.90 -6.45 8.21
CA LEU A 122 -5.39 -5.30 7.45
C LEU A 122 -5.69 -3.98 8.17
N ARG A 123 -6.91 -3.78 8.68
CA ARG A 123 -7.28 -2.55 9.40
C ARG A 123 -6.44 -2.32 10.65
N GLU A 124 -6.21 -3.36 11.44
CA GLU A 124 -5.33 -3.27 12.62
C GLU A 124 -3.91 -2.86 12.25
N ALA A 125 -3.36 -3.49 11.20
CA ALA A 125 -2.05 -3.16 10.68
C ALA A 125 -1.99 -1.74 10.11
N ILE A 126 -3.00 -1.33 9.34
CA ILE A 126 -3.13 0.01 8.79
C ILE A 126 -3.15 1.04 9.92
N ALA A 127 -3.90 0.78 10.99
CA ALA A 127 -3.97 1.68 12.14
C ALA A 127 -2.62 1.83 12.88
N ARG A 128 -1.89 0.72 13.08
CA ARG A 128 -0.52 0.78 13.65
C ARG A 128 0.44 1.55 12.73
N GLY A 129 0.41 1.27 11.43
CA GLY A 129 1.28 1.91 10.45
C GLY A 129 0.97 3.39 10.28
N GLY A 130 -0.31 3.76 10.28
CA GLY A 130 -0.76 5.14 10.20
C GLY A 130 -0.35 5.98 11.42
N ARG A 131 -0.53 5.44 12.64
CA ARG A 131 -0.05 6.10 13.86
C ARG A 131 1.46 6.31 13.85
N TRP A 132 2.22 5.27 13.48
CA TRP A 132 3.67 5.38 13.36
C TRP A 132 4.06 6.45 12.35
N LEU A 133 3.47 6.41 11.15
CA LEU A 133 3.78 7.33 10.07
C LEU A 133 3.46 8.78 10.46
N LEU A 134 2.30 9.03 11.07
CA LEU A 134 1.92 10.35 11.58
C LEU A 134 2.93 10.87 12.61
N GLY A 135 3.41 9.99 13.51
CA GLY A 135 4.45 10.32 14.48
C GLY A 135 5.82 10.65 13.88
N THR A 136 6.05 10.37 12.59
CA THR A 136 7.28 10.79 11.88
C THR A 136 7.19 12.15 11.22
N GLN A 137 6.01 12.78 11.21
CA GLN A 137 5.80 14.09 10.58
C GLN A 137 6.66 15.15 11.27
N LEU A 138 7.32 16.00 10.48
CA LEU A 138 8.12 17.09 11.02
C LEU A 138 7.21 18.22 11.49
N GLU A 139 7.41 18.67 12.73
CA GLU A 139 6.75 19.87 13.26
C GLU A 139 7.61 21.13 13.10
N GLN A 140 8.93 20.95 12.98
CA GLN A 140 9.93 22.02 12.88
C GLN A 140 11.13 21.60 12.02
N PRO A 141 11.86 22.56 11.44
CA PRO A 141 11.56 23.99 11.41
C PRO A 141 10.38 24.32 10.48
N ALA A 142 9.85 25.55 10.54
CA ALA A 142 8.60 25.95 9.87
C ALA A 142 8.57 25.68 8.36
N GLU A 143 9.73 25.73 7.69
CA GLU A 143 9.87 25.55 6.24
C GLU A 143 9.54 24.12 5.77
N VAL A 144 9.65 23.14 6.67
CA VAL A 144 9.38 21.72 6.40
C VAL A 144 8.30 21.15 7.32
N ALA A 145 7.60 22.01 8.07
CA ALA A 145 6.51 21.59 8.92
C ALA A 145 5.41 20.89 8.10
N GLY A 146 4.94 19.75 8.59
CA GLY A 146 3.99 18.88 7.91
C GLY A 146 4.62 17.88 6.92
N ALA A 147 5.92 18.00 6.63
CA ALA A 147 6.59 17.08 5.72
C ALA A 147 6.99 15.76 6.40
N PHE A 148 7.22 14.74 5.58
CA PHE A 148 7.68 13.43 6.04
C PHE A 148 9.15 13.22 5.66
N PRO A 149 10.05 12.97 6.63
CA PRO A 149 11.48 12.77 6.39
C PRO A 149 11.74 11.39 5.80
N ALA A 150 12.90 11.13 5.21
CA ALA A 150 13.25 9.82 4.61
C ALA A 150 13.19 8.63 5.59
N ALA A 151 13.40 8.88 6.88
CA ALA A 151 13.33 7.91 7.95
C ALA A 151 12.92 8.59 9.26
N ASP A 152 12.46 7.78 10.21
CA ASP A 152 12.13 8.18 11.58
C ASP A 152 13.21 9.11 12.19
N PRO A 153 12.84 10.33 12.65
CA PRO A 153 13.79 11.30 13.22
C PRO A 153 14.52 10.80 14.47
N GLY A 154 13.86 9.98 15.30
CA GLY A 154 14.45 9.30 16.47
C GLY A 154 15.32 8.10 16.11
N GLY A 155 15.26 7.65 14.85
CA GLY A 155 16.06 6.59 14.26
C GLY A 155 17.52 6.99 14.05
N GLY A 156 18.44 6.03 14.24
CA GLY A 156 19.89 6.24 14.19
C GLY A 156 20.48 6.45 12.79
N LEU A 157 19.66 6.69 11.75
CA LEU A 157 20.14 6.89 10.37
C LEU A 157 20.63 8.33 10.18
N ALA A 158 21.85 8.61 10.65
CA ALA A 158 22.45 9.95 10.69
C ALA A 158 22.45 10.72 9.34
N GLY A 159 22.47 10.03 8.19
CA GLY A 159 22.44 10.66 6.85
C GLY A 159 21.04 10.81 6.20
N ALA A 160 20.00 10.17 6.76
CA ALA A 160 18.62 10.27 6.28
C ALA A 160 17.77 11.25 7.10
N ARG A 161 18.31 11.72 8.24
CA ARG A 161 17.70 12.71 9.11
C ARG A 161 17.57 14.03 8.35
N GLY A 162 16.34 14.48 8.15
CA GLY A 162 16.04 15.77 7.52
C GLY A 162 15.97 15.78 6.01
N GLN A 163 16.25 14.67 5.30
CA GLN A 163 15.94 14.62 3.87
C GLN A 163 14.43 14.54 3.69
N VAL A 164 13.84 15.62 3.21
CA VAL A 164 12.45 15.70 2.78
C VAL A 164 12.41 15.65 1.26
N ARG A 165 11.47 14.88 0.72
CA ARG A 165 11.13 14.90 -0.69
C ARG A 165 9.62 14.93 -0.87
N VAL A 166 9.18 15.52 -1.98
CA VAL A 166 7.76 15.65 -2.31
C VAL A 166 7.10 14.27 -2.42
N ASP A 167 7.77 13.28 -3.01
CA ASP A 167 7.25 11.92 -3.14
C ASP A 167 7.03 11.24 -1.78
N PHE A 168 7.90 11.46 -0.80
CA PHE A 168 7.72 10.91 0.55
C PHE A 168 6.45 11.45 1.20
N THR A 169 6.24 12.76 1.06
CA THR A 169 5.06 13.45 1.61
C THR A 169 3.80 13.03 0.87
N GLN A 170 3.83 12.89 -0.45
CA GLN A 170 2.70 12.42 -1.24
C GLN A 170 2.26 11.02 -0.83
N HIS A 171 3.19 10.08 -0.73
CA HIS A 171 2.86 8.71 -0.30
C HIS A 171 2.33 8.69 1.14
N ALA A 172 2.93 9.49 2.03
CA ALA A 172 2.50 9.53 3.41
C ALA A 172 1.08 10.10 3.55
N LEU A 173 0.78 11.21 2.89
CA LEU A 173 -0.56 11.81 2.90
C LEU A 173 -1.61 10.88 2.31
N SER A 174 -1.31 10.26 1.16
CA SER A 174 -2.19 9.27 0.52
C SER A 174 -2.50 8.10 1.45
N ALA A 175 -1.48 7.54 2.12
CA ALA A 175 -1.66 6.47 3.10
C ALA A 175 -2.50 6.90 4.32
N LEU A 176 -2.25 8.11 4.86
CA LEU A 176 -2.97 8.64 6.02
C LEU A 176 -4.44 8.96 5.71
N LEU A 177 -4.73 9.53 4.53
CA LEU A 177 -6.10 9.76 4.08
C LEU A 177 -6.87 8.44 3.92
N GLY A 178 -6.21 7.44 3.33
CA GLY A 178 -6.75 6.09 3.23
C GLY A 178 -7.03 5.44 4.59
N TRP A 179 -6.12 5.59 5.54
CA TRP A 179 -6.34 5.15 6.91
C TRP A 179 -7.52 5.88 7.56
N GLN A 180 -7.61 7.21 7.43
CA GLN A 180 -8.72 8.00 7.97
C GLN A 180 -10.07 7.55 7.40
N ALA A 181 -10.16 7.30 6.08
CA ALA A 181 -11.37 6.80 5.43
C ALA A 181 -11.81 5.43 5.96
N LEU A 182 -10.85 4.58 6.32
CA LEU A 182 -11.11 3.30 6.95
C LEU A 182 -11.47 3.41 8.43
N SER A 183 -11.17 4.51 9.13
CA SER A 183 -11.46 4.71 10.55
C SER A 183 -12.60 5.73 10.78
N PRO A 184 -13.83 5.52 10.29
CA PRO A 184 -14.90 6.47 10.50
C PRO A 184 -15.23 6.57 11.99
N GLY A 185 -14.84 7.71 12.59
CA GLY A 185 -15.25 8.22 13.89
C GLY A 185 -15.33 7.20 15.02
N GLU A 186 -14.21 6.96 15.70
CA GLU A 186 -14.27 6.84 17.17
C GLU A 186 -14.58 8.22 17.78
#